data_AF-A0A972JGC9-F1
#
_entry.id   AF-A0A972JGC9-F1
#
_cell.length_a   1.000
_cell.length_b   1.000
_cell.length_c   1.000
_cell.angle_alpha   90.00
_cell.angle_beta   90.00
_cell.angle_gamma   90.00
#
_symmetry.space_group_name_H-M   'P 1'
#
loop_
_entity.id
_entity.type
_entity.pdbx_description
1 polymer ?
#
loop_
_entity_poly.entity_id
_entity_poly.type
_entity_poly.pdbx_seq_one_letter_code
_entity_poly.pdbx_strand_id
1 'polypeptide(L)'
;MKGLKNNEELQLAIMELTVKRNRERDALIQQWNEVKVEFTPANLLKDGVKDAFSNSDIKSGLLKSLLSLGAGFLTRNLIMGSTPGLVGKVVGTLAQTGATSLAYKSTDKLKEKGAPILSKFLKKLKIGE
;
A
#
# COMPACT_ATOMS: atom_id res chain seq x y z
N MET A 1 40.66 -3.83 -38.70
CA MET A 1 39.68 -2.79 -39.13
C MET A 1 40.06 -2.37 -40.54
N LYS A 2 39.19 -2.58 -41.55
CA LYS A 2 39.47 -2.11 -42.92
C LYS A 2 39.40 -0.58 -42.92
N GLY A 3 40.52 0.08 -43.22
CA GLY A 3 40.56 1.53 -43.38
C GLY A 3 39.77 1.92 -44.64
N LEU A 4 38.76 2.76 -44.46
CA LEU A 4 37.97 3.34 -45.56
C LEU A 4 38.90 4.26 -46.36
N LYS A 5 39.08 3.98 -47.65
CA LYS A 5 40.06 4.69 -48.50
C LYS A 5 39.42 5.70 -49.45
N ASN A 6 38.10 5.68 -49.60
CA ASN A 6 37.34 6.53 -50.54
C ASN A 6 36.28 7.36 -49.80
N ASN A 7 36.07 8.62 -50.22
CA ASN A 7 35.08 9.54 -49.64
C ASN A 7 33.65 9.02 -49.75
N GLU A 8 33.30 8.31 -50.83
CA GLU A 8 31.97 7.71 -51.01
C GLU A 8 31.71 6.58 -50.01
N GLU A 9 32.69 5.70 -49.78
CA GLU A 9 32.59 4.64 -48.75
C GLU A 9 32.43 5.22 -47.35
N LEU A 10 33.12 6.33 -47.07
CA LEU A 10 33.01 7.02 -45.78
C LEU A 10 31.61 7.62 -45.58
N GLN A 11 31.03 8.25 -46.61
CA GLN A 11 29.67 8.79 -46.54
C GLN A 11 28.62 7.69 -46.36
N LEU A 12 28.75 6.57 -47.08
CA LEU A 12 27.88 5.42 -46.90
C LEU A 12 27.97 4.84 -45.49
N ALA A 13 29.20 4.68 -44.96
CA ALA A 13 29.41 4.22 -43.60
C ALA A 13 28.83 5.19 -42.55
N ILE A 14 28.99 6.50 -42.74
CA ILE A 14 28.38 7.52 -41.86
C ILE A 14 26.85 7.42 -41.90
N MET A 15 26.27 7.24 -43.08
CA MET A 15 24.82 7.12 -43.24
C MET A 15 24.30 5.86 -42.55
N GLU A 16 24.94 4.72 -42.76
CA GLU A 16 24.60 3.46 -42.10
C GLU A 16 24.71 3.57 -40.57
N LEU A 17 25.81 4.11 -40.06
CA LEU A 17 26.03 4.30 -38.63
C LEU A 17 25.03 5.28 -38.01
N THR A 18 24.61 6.31 -38.75
CA THR A 18 23.60 7.27 -38.28
C THR A 18 22.22 6.61 -38.17
N VAL A 19 21.83 5.82 -39.17
CA VAL A 19 20.59 5.04 -39.13
C VAL A 19 20.61 4.05 -37.98
N LYS A 20 21.73 3.33 -37.80
CA LYS A 20 21.89 2.38 -36.70
C LYS A 20 21.79 3.05 -35.34
N ARG A 21 22.53 4.15 -35.13
CA ARG A 21 22.49 4.95 -33.90
C ARG A 21 21.07 5.43 -33.58
N ASN A 22 20.35 5.94 -34.57
CA ASN A 22 18.99 6.44 -34.35
C ASN A 22 18.05 5.31 -33.94
N ARG A 23 18.13 4.13 -34.59
CA ARG A 23 17.36 2.95 -34.17
C ARG A 23 17.67 2.51 -32.74
N GLU A 24 18.95 2.46 -32.37
CA GLU A 24 19.36 2.09 -31.01
C GLU A 24 18.88 3.11 -29.98
N ARG A 25 18.92 4.40 -30.31
CA ARG A 25 18.40 5.48 -29.47
C ARG A 25 16.90 5.33 -29.25
N ASP A 26 16.13 5.10 -30.30
CA ASP A 26 14.68 4.97 -30.20
C ASP A 26 14.29 3.74 -29.37
N ALA A 27 14.99 2.62 -29.54
CA ALA A 27 14.81 1.43 -28.73
C ALA A 27 15.09 1.68 -27.23
N LEU A 28 16.16 2.42 -26.91
CA LEU A 28 16.47 2.81 -25.53
C LEU A 28 15.39 3.72 -24.93
N ILE A 29 14.86 4.66 -25.70
CA ILE A 29 13.78 5.55 -25.24
C ILE A 29 12.51 4.74 -24.96
N GLN A 30 12.18 3.76 -25.81
CA GLN A 30 11.05 2.87 -25.59
C GLN A 30 11.21 2.05 -24.31
N GLN A 31 12.35 1.36 -24.15
CA GLN A 31 12.64 0.60 -22.94
C GLN A 31 12.61 1.46 -21.69
N TRP A 32 13.17 2.68 -21.75
CA TRP A 32 13.13 3.62 -20.64
C TRP A 32 11.70 4.00 -20.25
N ASN A 33 10.83 4.25 -21.23
CA ASN A 33 9.43 4.59 -20.96
C ASN A 33 8.66 3.42 -20.34
N GLU A 34 8.92 2.19 -20.79
CA GLU A 34 8.34 0.98 -20.21
C GLU A 34 8.79 0.79 -18.75
N VAL A 35 10.10 0.83 -18.51
CA VAL A 35 10.68 0.73 -17.16
C VAL A 35 10.14 1.85 -16.27
N LYS A 36 10.04 3.08 -16.76
CA LYS A 36 9.50 4.21 -15.99
C LYS A 36 8.06 3.94 -15.53
N VAL A 37 7.24 3.29 -16.36
CA VAL A 37 5.86 2.92 -16.01
C VAL A 37 5.84 1.78 -14.99
N GLU A 38 6.69 0.78 -15.13
CA GLU A 38 6.81 -0.33 -14.16
C GLU A 38 7.28 0.15 -12.78
N PHE A 39 8.20 1.12 -12.73
CA PHE A 39 8.71 1.71 -11.49
C PHE A 39 7.77 2.77 -10.87
N THR A 40 6.54 2.91 -11.37
CA THR A 40 5.54 3.76 -10.69
C THR A 40 5.14 3.14 -9.35
N PRO A 41 4.84 3.94 -8.31
CA PRO A 41 4.46 3.42 -6.99
C PRO A 41 3.29 2.42 -7.05
N ALA A 42 2.33 2.65 -7.94
CA ALA A 42 1.17 1.78 -8.11
C ALA A 42 1.56 0.39 -8.65
N ASN A 43 2.44 0.33 -9.65
CA ASN A 43 2.92 -0.93 -10.22
C ASN A 43 3.88 -1.67 -9.28
N LEU A 44 4.78 -0.94 -8.59
CA LEU A 44 5.63 -1.50 -7.55
C LEU A 44 4.83 -2.13 -6.40
N LEU A 45 3.74 -1.49 -5.97
CA LEU A 45 2.84 -2.06 -4.97
C LEU A 45 2.12 -3.29 -5.51
N LYS A 46 1.62 -3.24 -6.75
CA LYS A 46 0.92 -4.37 -7.38
C LYS A 46 1.81 -5.60 -7.51
N ASP A 47 3.03 -5.42 -8.02
CA ASP A 47 3.98 -6.50 -8.22
C ASP A 47 4.55 -6.98 -6.88
N GLY A 48 4.86 -6.07 -5.96
CA GLY A 48 5.26 -6.41 -4.60
C GLY A 48 4.19 -7.20 -3.83
N VAL A 49 2.91 -6.87 -3.98
CA VAL A 49 1.78 -7.62 -3.40
C VAL A 49 1.65 -8.99 -4.06
N LYS A 50 1.69 -9.07 -5.40
CA LYS A 50 1.62 -10.32 -6.14
C LYS A 50 2.76 -11.28 -5.75
N ASP A 51 3.98 -10.77 -5.65
CA ASP A 51 5.16 -11.54 -5.26
C ASP A 51 5.12 -11.95 -3.79
N ALA A 52 4.60 -11.08 -2.90
CA ALA A 52 4.36 -11.43 -1.51
C ALA A 52 3.36 -12.58 -1.35
N PHE A 53 2.32 -12.63 -2.17
CA PHE A 53 1.33 -13.71 -2.12
C PHE A 53 1.80 -14.99 -2.81
N SER A 54 2.75 -14.90 -3.75
CA SER A 54 3.26 -16.03 -4.53
C SER A 54 4.45 -16.74 -3.87
N ASN A 55 5.34 -16.01 -3.18
CA ASN A 55 6.55 -16.56 -2.58
C ASN A 55 6.39 -16.84 -1.08
N SER A 56 6.49 -18.11 -0.66
CA SER A 56 6.24 -18.53 0.74
C SER A 56 7.20 -17.94 1.77
N ASP A 57 8.45 -17.67 1.40
CA ASP A 57 9.49 -17.24 2.34
C ASP A 57 9.39 -15.74 2.67
N ILE A 58 8.94 -14.94 1.70
CA ILE A 58 8.79 -13.48 1.84
C ILE A 58 7.47 -13.12 2.55
N LYS A 59 6.49 -14.04 2.56
CA LYS A 59 5.18 -13.85 3.20
C LYS A 59 5.30 -13.36 4.64
N SER A 60 6.18 -13.95 5.44
CA SER A 60 6.18 -13.67 6.89
C SER A 60 6.57 -12.22 7.21
N GLY A 61 7.56 -11.64 6.51
CA GLY A 61 8.02 -10.28 6.71
C GLY A 61 7.11 -9.21 6.10
N LEU A 62 6.62 -9.46 4.87
CA LEU A 62 5.70 -8.55 4.18
C LEU A 62 4.31 -8.54 4.80
N LEU A 63 3.77 -9.71 5.18
CA LEU A 63 2.47 -9.76 5.88
C LEU A 63 2.55 -9.03 7.22
N LYS A 64 3.62 -9.22 8.00
CA LYS A 64 3.81 -8.46 9.25
C LYS A 64 3.90 -6.96 9.01
N SER A 65 4.59 -6.52 7.95
CA SER A 65 4.72 -5.11 7.59
C SER A 65 3.41 -4.51 7.07
N LEU A 66 2.66 -5.26 6.26
CA LEU A 66 1.35 -4.83 5.76
C LEU A 66 0.32 -4.76 6.90
N LEU A 67 0.36 -5.74 7.82
CA LEU A 67 -0.45 -5.74 9.02
C LEU A 67 -0.08 -4.59 9.96
N SER A 68 1.21 -4.29 10.15
CA SER A 68 1.62 -3.17 11.01
C SER A 68 1.29 -1.81 10.39
N LEU A 69 1.42 -1.66 9.07
CA LEU A 69 1.00 -0.46 8.34
C LEU A 69 -0.52 -0.31 8.35
N GLY A 70 -1.26 -1.38 8.10
CA GLY A 70 -2.72 -1.39 8.15
C GLY A 70 -3.22 -1.10 9.57
N ALA A 71 -2.66 -1.76 10.59
CA ALA A 71 -2.98 -1.51 11.98
C ALA A 71 -2.58 -0.09 12.40
N GLY A 72 -1.43 0.43 11.98
CA GLY A 72 -0.98 1.78 12.25
C GLY A 72 -1.86 2.84 11.57
N PHE A 73 -2.29 2.60 10.34
CA PHE A 73 -3.24 3.46 9.62
C PHE A 73 -4.60 3.47 10.30
N LEU A 74 -5.14 2.29 10.65
CA LEU A 74 -6.39 2.17 11.40
C LEU A 74 -6.28 2.83 12.77
N THR A 75 -5.19 2.60 13.50
CA THR A 75 -4.93 3.19 14.82
C THR A 75 -4.82 4.71 14.72
N ARG A 76 -4.10 5.24 13.73
CA ARG A 76 -4.02 6.69 13.49
C ARG A 76 -5.38 7.28 13.18
N ASN A 77 -6.19 6.61 12.36
CA ASN A 77 -7.54 7.09 12.05
C ASN A 77 -8.48 7.03 13.26
N LEU A 78 -8.31 6.04 14.15
CA LEU A 78 -9.12 5.90 15.36
C LEU A 78 -8.70 6.85 16.49
N ILE A 79 -7.39 7.06 16.69
CA ILE A 79 -6.85 7.89 17.78
C ILE A 79 -6.87 9.38 17.41
N MET A 80 -6.58 9.75 16.16
CA MET A 80 -6.44 11.16 15.76
C MET A 80 -7.78 11.85 15.46
N GLY A 81 -8.91 11.20 15.73
CA GLY A 81 -10.21 11.84 15.95
C GLY A 81 -10.92 12.50 14.76
N SER A 82 -10.37 12.49 13.55
CA SER A 82 -10.99 13.13 12.38
C SER A 82 -11.20 12.15 11.25
N THR A 83 -12.34 11.45 11.25
CA THR A 83 -13.06 11.23 10.00
C THR A 83 -14.54 10.93 10.25
N PRO A 84 -15.46 11.84 9.87
CA PRO A 84 -16.91 11.58 9.82
C PRO A 84 -17.27 10.69 8.60
N GLY A 85 -16.49 9.63 8.35
CA GLY A 85 -16.52 8.82 7.13
C GLY A 85 -16.93 7.36 7.34
N LEU A 86 -16.93 6.59 6.23
CA LEU A 86 -17.28 5.17 6.15
C LEU A 86 -16.53 4.30 7.17
N VAL A 87 -15.25 4.53 7.41
CA VAL A 87 -14.42 3.71 8.31
C VAL A 87 -14.89 3.83 9.77
N GLY A 88 -15.14 5.06 10.25
CA GLY A 88 -15.69 5.29 11.58
C GLY A 88 -17.08 4.67 11.74
N LYS A 89 -17.93 4.73 10.70
CA LYS A 89 -19.25 4.08 10.69
C LYS A 89 -19.15 2.56 10.78
N VAL A 90 -18.25 1.92 10.04
CA VAL A 90 -18.06 0.46 10.07
C VAL A 90 -17.57 0.02 11.45
N VAL A 91 -16.53 0.67 11.98
CA VAL A 91 -15.98 0.32 13.30
C VAL A 91 -17.02 0.57 14.40
N GLY A 92 -17.73 1.70 14.36
CA GLY A 92 -18.80 2.01 15.29
C GLY A 92 -19.97 1.01 15.23
N THR A 93 -20.39 0.62 14.02
CA THR A 93 -21.47 -0.36 13.82
C THR A 93 -21.06 -1.75 14.32
N LEU A 94 -19.82 -2.18 14.09
CA LEU A 94 -19.30 -3.44 14.60
C LEU A 94 -19.21 -3.44 16.12
N ALA A 95 -18.70 -2.34 16.71
CA ALA A 95 -18.64 -2.17 18.15
C ALA A 95 -20.05 -2.17 18.78
N GLN A 96 -20.99 -1.43 18.19
CA GLN A 96 -22.37 -1.36 18.65
C GLN A 96 -23.06 -2.72 18.52
N THR A 97 -22.96 -3.40 17.38
CA THR A 97 -23.59 -4.70 17.15
C THR A 97 -23.00 -5.77 18.08
N GLY A 98 -21.68 -5.76 18.28
CA GLY A 98 -20.99 -6.65 19.21
C GLY A 98 -21.42 -6.43 20.65
N ALA A 99 -21.44 -5.16 21.10
CA ALA A 99 -21.88 -4.81 22.45
C ALA A 99 -23.36 -5.14 22.68
N THR A 100 -24.24 -4.84 21.72
CA THR A 100 -25.67 -5.17 21.78
C THR A 100 -25.90 -6.67 21.84
N SER A 101 -25.20 -7.46 21.02
CA SER A 101 -25.30 -8.93 21.04
C SER A 101 -24.87 -9.53 22.38
N LEU A 102 -23.79 -8.99 22.98
CA LEU A 102 -23.32 -9.42 24.31
C LEU A 102 -24.32 -9.03 25.42
N ALA A 103 -24.86 -7.81 25.35
CA ALA A 103 -25.84 -7.30 26.31
C ALA A 103 -27.16 -8.08 26.26
N TYR A 104 -27.58 -8.50 25.06
CA TYR A 104 -28.78 -9.30 24.86
C TYR A 104 -28.63 -10.74 25.39
N LYS A 105 -27.43 -11.32 25.29
CA LYS A 105 -27.16 -12.70 25.75
C LYS A 105 -26.81 -12.82 27.24
N SER A 106 -26.39 -11.72 27.89
CA SER A 106 -25.81 -11.75 29.25
C SER A 106 -26.34 -10.62 30.13
N THR A 107 -27.63 -10.30 30.04
CA THR A 107 -28.22 -9.10 30.64
C THR A 107 -27.97 -9.01 32.15
N ASP A 108 -28.04 -10.12 32.89
CA ASP A 108 -27.77 -10.12 34.34
C ASP A 108 -26.29 -9.96 34.67
N LYS A 109 -25.40 -10.69 33.98
CA LYS A 109 -23.95 -10.64 34.23
C LYS A 109 -23.30 -9.32 33.81
N LEU A 110 -23.82 -8.70 32.75
CA LEU A 110 -23.36 -7.39 32.28
C LEU A 110 -23.82 -6.27 33.24
N LYS A 111 -25.02 -6.40 33.81
CA LYS A 111 -25.55 -5.42 34.77
C LYS A 111 -24.83 -5.50 36.11
N GLU A 112 -24.43 -6.70 36.55
CA GLU A 112 -23.72 -6.90 37.80
C GLU A 112 -22.21 -6.59 37.70
N LYS A 113 -21.52 -7.03 36.64
CA LYS A 113 -20.06 -6.86 36.48
C LYS A 113 -19.65 -5.77 35.51
N GLY A 114 -20.44 -5.54 34.45
CA GLY A 114 -20.12 -4.57 33.40
C GLY A 114 -20.44 -3.13 33.80
N ALA A 115 -21.60 -2.87 34.41
CA ALA A 115 -22.00 -1.53 34.85
C ALA A 115 -20.98 -0.81 35.77
N PRO A 116 -20.36 -1.46 36.77
CA PRO A 116 -19.32 -0.81 37.57
C PRO A 116 -18.00 -0.59 36.82
N ILE A 117 -17.65 -1.42 35.84
CA ILE A 117 -16.42 -1.26 35.04
C ILE A 117 -16.60 -0.12 34.02
N LEU A 118 -17.73 -0.10 33.32
CA LEU A 118 -18.07 0.95 32.36
C LEU A 118 -18.21 2.30 33.05
N SER A 119 -18.85 2.37 34.23
CA SER A 119 -18.96 3.63 34.97
C SER A 119 -17.60 4.13 35.49
N LYS A 120 -16.69 3.25 35.92
CA LYS A 120 -15.31 3.62 36.27
C LYS A 120 -14.52 4.13 35.06
N PHE A 121 -14.68 3.49 33.91
CA PHE A 121 -14.01 3.90 32.66
C PHE A 121 -14.56 5.22 32.12
N LEU A 122 -15.88 5.38 32.09
CA LEU A 122 -16.55 6.63 31.68
C LEU A 122 -16.23 7.78 32.64
N LYS A 123 -16.19 7.53 33.97
CA LYS A 123 -15.73 8.53 34.93
C LYS A 123 -14.27 8.92 34.69
N LYS A 124 -13.38 7.97 34.40
CA LYS A 124 -11.98 8.28 34.04
C LYS A 124 -11.86 9.09 32.74
N LEU A 125 -12.78 8.90 31.79
CA LEU A 125 -12.82 9.69 30.55
C LEU A 125 -13.43 11.08 30.74
N LYS A 126 -14.31 11.26 31.75
CA LYS A 126 -14.95 12.54 32.11
C LYS A 126 -14.15 13.37 33.12
N ILE A 127 -12.98 12.92 33.58
CA ILE A 127 -12.08 13.71 34.41
C ILE A 127 -11.19 14.53 33.46
N GLY A 128 -11.78 15.64 33.02
CA GLY A 128 -11.21 16.61 32.10
C GLY A 128 -12.09 17.85 31.96
N GLU A 129 -12.90 18.15 32.99
CA GLU A 129 -13.41 19.49 33.29
C GLU A 129 -12.94 19.87 34.69
#